data_AF-V6T785-F1
#
_entry.id   AF-V6T785-F1
#
_cell.length_a   1.000
_cell.length_b   1.000
_cell.length_c   1.000
_cell.angle_alpha   90.00
_cell.angle_beta   90.00
_cell.angle_gamma   90.00
#
_symmetry.space_group_name_H-M   'P 1'
#
loop_
_entity.id
_entity.type
_entity.pdbx_description
1 polymer ?
#
loop_
_entity_poly.entity_id
_entity_poly.type
_entity_poly.pdbx_seq_one_letter_code
_entity_poly.pdbx_strand_id
1 'polypeptide(L)'
;MTTLLDLSHPGVFRHHQVVEGEGLIYVVTDRHDKTLEYLLTEHKQRKIPIPIAMILSVMKQLAAALAYLHGVNGANTRGLVHRDLRPANIFISADGEHFIIAGLGLCRNALRNENTIPIKEPYMAPEALLHNEASPASDVWSLGVILYEMATLRRPDFLEGKDPVEIFVDEWRPDLSGITDGFIKSVLERIFVLDPERRPTARELHETFATADIPVGELGGQCVMLRYRCGSLKTALNGASARIALLEEDVKTKSTRSMHLKSKVRSI
;
A
#
# COMPACT_ATOMS: atom_id res chain seq x y z
N MET A 1 -2.86 -28.33 -9.07
CA MET A 1 -3.50 -27.58 -7.96
C MET A 1 -2.45 -27.34 -6.88
N THR A 2 -1.60 -26.35 -7.08
CA THR A 2 -0.42 -26.10 -6.26
C THR A 2 -0.86 -25.46 -4.93
N THR A 3 -0.66 -26.20 -3.83
CA THR A 3 -0.54 -25.72 -2.44
C THR A 3 -1.31 -24.44 -2.13
N LEU A 4 -2.57 -24.59 -1.70
CA LEU A 4 -3.18 -23.59 -0.83
C LEU A 4 -2.28 -23.51 0.41
N LEU A 5 -1.47 -22.46 0.46
CA LEU A 5 -0.70 -22.07 1.63
C LEU A 5 -1.65 -22.11 2.83
N ASP A 6 -1.20 -22.65 3.96
CA ASP A 6 -1.96 -22.61 5.21
C ASP A 6 -1.93 -21.17 5.74
N LEU A 7 -2.70 -20.31 5.08
CA LEU A 7 -2.84 -18.89 5.39
C LEU A 7 -3.76 -18.79 6.61
N SER A 8 -3.29 -18.04 7.60
CA SER A 8 -3.97 -17.84 8.87
C SER A 8 -3.96 -16.35 9.19
N HIS A 9 -4.93 -15.63 8.62
CA HIS A 9 -5.18 -14.23 8.90
C HIS A 9 -6.68 -13.93 8.76
N PRO A 10 -7.31 -13.19 9.69
CA PRO A 10 -8.76 -12.97 9.68
C PRO A 10 -9.27 -12.21 8.45
N GLY A 11 -8.44 -11.34 7.87
CA GLY A 11 -8.75 -10.60 6.63
C GLY A 11 -8.38 -11.34 5.33
N VAL A 12 -7.99 -12.61 5.38
CA VAL A 12 -7.65 -13.42 4.19
C VAL A 12 -8.59 -14.62 4.12
N PHE A 13 -9.16 -14.86 2.95
CA PHE A 13 -10.13 -15.93 2.74
C PHE A 13 -9.53 -17.30 3.05
N ARG A 14 -10.23 -18.04 3.92
CA ARG A 14 -9.92 -19.41 4.28
C ARG A 14 -11.08 -20.31 3.87
N HIS A 15 -10.75 -21.47 3.33
CA HIS A 15 -11.69 -22.55 3.13
C HIS A 15 -11.47 -23.60 4.22
N HIS A 16 -12.55 -24.22 4.66
CA HIS A 16 -12.53 -25.33 5.62
C HIS A 16 -12.28 -26.66 4.91
N GLN A 17 -12.87 -26.83 3.72
CA GLN A 17 -12.80 -28.07 2.97
C GLN A 17 -13.02 -27.81 1.47
N VAL A 18 -12.37 -28.60 0.62
CA VAL A 18 -12.70 -28.73 -0.80
C VAL A 18 -13.28 -30.12 -1.03
N VAL A 19 -14.44 -30.21 -1.66
CA VAL A 19 -15.15 -31.46 -1.97
C VAL A 19 -15.35 -31.54 -3.47
N GLU A 20 -14.98 -32.67 -4.07
CA GLU A 20 -15.26 -32.95 -5.48
C GLU A 20 -16.47 -33.89 -5.58
N GLY A 21 -17.45 -33.53 -6.41
CA GLY A 21 -18.66 -34.33 -6.60
C GLY A 21 -19.38 -33.95 -7.89
N GLU A 22 -19.87 -34.95 -8.64
CA GLU A 22 -20.64 -34.74 -9.89
C GLU A 22 -19.93 -33.88 -10.95
N GLY A 23 -18.58 -33.91 -10.99
CA GLY A 23 -17.79 -33.08 -11.89
C GLY A 23 -17.68 -31.61 -11.49
N LEU A 24 -18.17 -31.25 -10.29
CA LEU A 24 -18.07 -29.93 -9.69
C LEU A 24 -17.10 -29.93 -8.50
N ILE A 25 -16.50 -28.78 -8.24
CA ILE A 25 -15.69 -28.51 -7.06
C ILE A 25 -16.50 -27.63 -6.13
N TYR A 26 -16.75 -28.11 -4.92
CA TYR A 26 -17.41 -27.39 -3.84
C TYR A 26 -16.36 -26.91 -2.84
N VAL A 27 -16.42 -25.64 -2.46
CA VAL A 27 -15.53 -25.05 -1.46
C VAL A 27 -16.37 -24.67 -0.24
N VAL A 28 -16.12 -25.33 0.88
CA VAL A 28 -16.77 -25.06 2.17
C VAL A 28 -15.98 -23.99 2.90
N THR A 29 -16.65 -22.95 3.36
CA THR A 29 -16.05 -21.73 3.96
C THR A 29 -17.03 -21.10 4.94
N ASP A 30 -16.59 -20.08 5.68
CA ASP A 30 -17.48 -19.26 6.50
C ASP A 30 -18.50 -18.54 5.62
N ARG A 31 -19.67 -18.23 6.22
CA ARG A 31 -20.71 -17.50 5.51
C ARG A 31 -20.33 -16.03 5.34
N HIS A 32 -20.30 -15.57 4.10
CA HIS A 32 -20.15 -14.18 3.72
C HIS A 32 -21.45 -13.70 3.07
N ASP A 33 -22.00 -12.58 3.53
CA ASP A 33 -23.34 -12.15 3.11
C ASP A 33 -23.32 -11.36 1.79
N LYS A 34 -22.23 -10.63 1.52
CA LYS A 34 -22.10 -9.80 0.30
C LYS A 34 -20.63 -9.46 0.02
N THR A 35 -20.39 -8.89 -1.16
CA THR A 35 -19.09 -8.33 -1.55
C THR A 35 -19.03 -6.82 -1.30
N LEU A 36 -17.83 -6.24 -1.28
CA LEU A 36 -17.65 -4.79 -1.31
C LEU A 36 -18.23 -4.18 -2.59
N GLU A 37 -18.19 -4.91 -3.72
CA GLU A 37 -18.83 -4.48 -4.98
C GLU A 37 -20.35 -4.30 -4.84
N TYR A 38 -21.00 -5.21 -4.12
CA TYR A 38 -22.42 -5.10 -3.80
C TYR A 38 -22.69 -3.86 -2.91
N LEU A 39 -21.87 -3.64 -1.87
CA LEU A 39 -21.98 -2.47 -0.99
C LEU A 39 -21.82 -1.16 -1.77
N LEU A 40 -20.81 -1.05 -2.63
CA LEU A 40 -20.59 0.13 -3.48
C LEU A 40 -21.79 0.37 -4.41
N THR A 41 -22.33 -0.69 -5.00
CA THR A 41 -23.51 -0.61 -5.89
C THR A 41 -24.74 -0.08 -5.15
N GLU A 42 -25.03 -0.59 -3.94
CA GLU A 42 -26.12 -0.10 -3.08
C GLU A 42 -25.97 1.40 -2.76
N HIS A 43 -24.80 1.82 -2.30
CA HIS A 43 -24.54 3.24 -1.98
C HIS A 43 -24.66 4.14 -3.21
N LYS A 44 -24.16 3.68 -4.38
CA LYS A 44 -24.28 4.39 -5.66
C LYS A 44 -25.74 4.54 -6.11
N GLN A 45 -26.53 3.47 -6.02
CA GLN A 45 -27.96 3.49 -6.39
C GLN A 45 -28.77 4.41 -5.48
N ARG A 46 -28.51 4.37 -4.17
CA ARG A 46 -29.18 5.23 -3.18
C ARG A 46 -28.65 6.67 -3.17
N LYS A 47 -27.51 6.93 -3.82
CA LYS A 47 -26.79 8.21 -3.81
C LYS A 47 -26.42 8.67 -2.38
N ILE A 48 -26.08 7.71 -1.53
CA ILE A 48 -25.69 7.96 -0.13
C ILE A 48 -24.18 7.73 -0.01
N PRO A 49 -23.38 8.74 0.37
CA PRO A 49 -21.94 8.55 0.60
C PRO A 49 -21.67 7.47 1.64
N ILE A 50 -20.56 6.75 1.49
CA ILE A 50 -20.09 5.81 2.53
C ILE A 50 -19.50 6.64 3.69
N PRO A 51 -19.88 6.38 4.95
CA PRO A 51 -19.30 7.09 6.09
C PRO A 51 -17.77 6.93 6.14
N ILE A 52 -17.05 8.03 6.39
CA ILE A 52 -15.59 8.03 6.45
C ILE A 52 -15.02 6.98 7.41
N ALA A 53 -15.66 6.79 8.56
CA ALA A 53 -15.26 5.76 9.54
C ALA A 53 -15.32 4.34 8.96
N MET A 54 -16.33 4.04 8.13
CA MET A 54 -16.43 2.76 7.44
C MET A 54 -15.33 2.62 6.39
N ILE A 55 -15.04 3.67 5.62
CA ILE A 55 -13.94 3.66 4.65
C ILE A 55 -12.63 3.35 5.37
N LEU A 56 -12.30 4.09 6.44
CA LEU A 56 -11.06 3.89 7.20
C LEU A 56 -10.97 2.48 7.82
N SER A 57 -12.07 1.96 8.38
CA SER A 57 -12.12 0.59 8.92
C SER A 57 -11.83 -0.45 7.83
N VAL A 58 -12.47 -0.35 6.67
CA VAL A 58 -12.24 -1.23 5.52
C VAL A 58 -10.77 -1.17 5.10
N MET A 59 -10.25 0.05 4.88
CA MET A 59 -8.88 0.23 4.43
C MET A 59 -7.84 -0.30 5.42
N LYS A 60 -8.07 -0.12 6.72
CA LYS A 60 -7.21 -0.66 7.78
C LYS A 60 -7.15 -2.18 7.74
N GLN A 61 -8.29 -2.85 7.60
CA GLN A 61 -8.40 -4.31 7.55
C GLN A 61 -7.77 -4.89 6.30
N LEU A 62 -8.05 -4.31 5.12
CA LEU A 62 -7.48 -4.75 3.85
C LEU A 62 -5.96 -4.53 3.81
N ALA A 63 -5.47 -3.40 4.32
CA ALA A 63 -4.03 -3.15 4.42
C ALA A 63 -3.33 -4.16 5.35
N ALA A 64 -3.95 -4.54 6.47
CA ALA A 64 -3.44 -5.60 7.35
C ALA A 64 -3.35 -6.96 6.64
N ALA A 65 -4.41 -7.33 5.92
CA ALA A 65 -4.46 -8.57 5.16
C ALA A 65 -3.41 -8.63 4.05
N LEU A 66 -3.23 -7.54 3.28
CA LEU A 66 -2.17 -7.44 2.28
C LEU A 66 -0.79 -7.49 2.92
N ALA A 67 -0.57 -6.77 4.03
CA ALA A 67 0.70 -6.81 4.75
C ALA A 67 1.07 -8.22 5.22
N TYR A 68 0.05 -9.01 5.62
CA TYR A 68 0.22 -10.43 5.91
C TYR A 68 0.63 -11.21 4.66
N LEU A 69 -0.13 -11.13 3.56
CA LEU A 69 0.18 -11.84 2.30
C LEU A 69 1.58 -11.50 1.78
N HIS A 70 1.92 -10.21 1.74
CA HIS A 70 3.23 -9.70 1.31
C HIS A 70 4.38 -10.12 2.25
N GLY A 71 4.08 -10.52 3.49
CA GLY A 71 5.04 -11.03 4.47
C GLY A 71 5.21 -12.55 4.49
N VAL A 72 4.32 -13.31 3.83
CA VAL A 72 4.42 -14.79 3.77
C VAL A 72 5.63 -15.17 2.91
N ASN A 73 6.72 -15.59 3.55
CA ASN A 73 7.93 -16.06 2.88
C ASN A 73 7.89 -17.59 2.74
N GLY A 74 8.01 -18.09 1.51
CA GLY A 74 8.27 -19.50 1.22
C GLY A 74 9.77 -19.81 1.15
N ALA A 75 10.12 -21.09 0.95
CA ALA A 75 11.48 -21.62 1.01
C ALA A 75 12.54 -20.95 0.08
N ASN A 76 12.16 -20.00 -0.78
CA ASN A 76 13.08 -19.19 -1.59
C ASN A 76 12.42 -17.92 -2.21
N THR A 77 11.41 -17.30 -1.58
CA THR A 77 10.61 -16.27 -2.28
C THR A 77 10.26 -15.01 -1.48
N ARG A 78 10.31 -13.86 -2.16
CA ARG A 78 9.62 -12.60 -1.79
C ARG A 78 8.10 -12.87 -1.74
N GLY A 79 7.37 -12.18 -0.85
CA GLY A 79 6.00 -12.53 -0.43
C GLY A 79 4.91 -12.69 -1.51
N LEU A 80 3.73 -13.14 -1.09
CA LEU A 80 2.62 -13.49 -1.99
C LEU A 80 1.90 -12.24 -2.52
N VAL A 81 1.85 -12.06 -3.84
CA VAL A 81 1.14 -10.95 -4.50
C VAL A 81 -0.26 -11.39 -4.90
N HIS A 82 -1.28 -10.56 -4.62
CA HIS A 82 -2.69 -10.88 -4.85
C HIS A 82 -3.07 -10.87 -6.35
N ARG A 83 -2.66 -9.82 -7.08
CA ARG A 83 -2.83 -9.64 -8.55
C ARG A 83 -4.24 -9.41 -9.08
N ASP A 84 -5.30 -9.74 -8.33
CA ASP A 84 -6.71 -9.45 -8.70
C ASP A 84 -7.47 -8.74 -7.57
N LEU A 85 -6.84 -7.76 -6.91
CA LEU A 85 -7.49 -7.07 -5.79
C LEU A 85 -8.54 -6.10 -6.34
N ARG A 86 -9.81 -6.38 -6.06
CA ARG A 86 -10.97 -5.57 -6.50
C ARG A 86 -12.16 -5.78 -5.56
N PRO A 87 -13.18 -4.90 -5.57
CA PRO A 87 -14.34 -5.01 -4.68
C PRO A 87 -15.10 -6.34 -4.77
N ALA A 88 -15.12 -6.99 -5.93
CA ALA A 88 -15.75 -8.31 -6.12
C ALA A 88 -15.03 -9.43 -5.35
N ASN A 89 -13.74 -9.25 -5.08
CA ASN A 89 -12.88 -10.19 -4.35
C ASN A 89 -12.71 -9.78 -2.87
N ILE A 90 -13.57 -8.90 -2.36
CA ILE A 90 -13.60 -8.51 -0.95
C ILE A 90 -14.95 -8.92 -0.39
N PHE A 91 -14.96 -9.93 0.45
CA PHE A 91 -16.16 -10.41 1.13
C PHE A 91 -16.39 -9.65 2.42
N ILE A 92 -17.67 -9.49 2.76
CA ILE A 92 -18.14 -8.90 4.00
C ILE A 92 -18.77 -10.02 4.82
N SER A 93 -18.31 -10.18 6.05
CA SER A 93 -18.91 -11.12 7.02
C SER A 93 -20.37 -10.81 7.28
N ALA A 94 -21.11 -11.81 7.80
CA ALA A 94 -22.53 -11.66 8.10
C ALA A 94 -22.85 -10.60 9.16
N ASP A 95 -21.90 -10.32 10.07
CA ASP A 95 -22.02 -9.23 11.05
C ASP A 95 -21.80 -7.83 10.43
N GLY A 96 -21.30 -7.74 9.19
CA GLY A 96 -21.03 -6.48 8.49
C GLY A 96 -19.74 -5.78 8.87
N GLU A 97 -18.95 -6.34 9.80
CA GLU A 97 -17.80 -5.66 10.42
C GLU A 97 -16.44 -6.13 9.86
N HIS A 98 -16.36 -7.33 9.29
CA HIS A 98 -15.11 -7.90 8.80
C HIS A 98 -15.05 -7.94 7.27
N PHE A 99 -13.89 -7.55 6.74
CA PHE A 99 -13.61 -7.50 5.31
C PHE A 99 -12.48 -8.47 4.95
N ILE A 100 -12.79 -9.41 4.06
CA ILE A 100 -11.96 -10.58 3.78
C ILE A 100 -11.52 -10.56 2.31
N ILE A 101 -10.21 -10.58 2.07
CA ILE A 101 -9.64 -10.70 0.73
C ILE A 101 -9.77 -12.15 0.24
N ALA A 102 -10.57 -12.33 -0.80
CA ALA A 102 -10.78 -13.59 -1.53
C ALA A 102 -10.16 -13.51 -2.94
N GLY A 103 -10.40 -14.51 -3.80
CA GLY A 103 -9.88 -14.46 -5.19
C GLY A 103 -8.40 -14.86 -5.32
N LEU A 104 -7.87 -15.64 -4.36
CA LEU A 104 -6.47 -16.06 -4.32
C LEU A 104 -6.03 -16.99 -5.47
N GLY A 105 -6.92 -17.34 -6.40
CA GLY A 105 -6.59 -18.21 -7.55
C GLY A 105 -5.50 -17.64 -8.47
N LEU A 106 -5.33 -16.32 -8.47
CA LEU A 106 -4.28 -15.60 -9.20
C LEU A 106 -3.08 -15.21 -8.32
N CYS A 107 -3.10 -15.53 -7.02
CA CYS A 107 -1.97 -15.25 -6.14
C CYS A 107 -0.73 -16.02 -6.61
N ARG A 108 0.41 -15.33 -6.71
CA ARG A 108 1.68 -15.92 -7.14
C ARG A 108 2.83 -15.33 -6.33
N ASN A 109 3.91 -16.09 -6.21
CA ASN A 109 5.18 -15.55 -5.76
C ASN A 109 5.63 -14.49 -6.77
N ALA A 110 6.16 -13.35 -6.30
CA ALA A 110 6.52 -12.17 -7.11
C ALA A 110 7.56 -12.41 -8.24
N LEU A 111 8.00 -13.65 -8.47
CA LEU A 111 9.07 -14.03 -9.41
C LEU A 111 8.57 -14.80 -10.66
N ARG A 112 7.26 -15.03 -10.84
CA ARG A 112 6.74 -15.82 -11.98
C ARG A 112 5.86 -14.99 -12.94
N ASN A 113 6.45 -14.66 -14.09
CA ASN A 113 5.77 -14.09 -15.27
C ASN A 113 5.30 -15.22 -16.19
N GLU A 114 4.01 -15.54 -16.18
CA GLU A 114 3.38 -16.36 -17.22
C GLU A 114 2.12 -15.67 -17.76
N ASN A 115 1.93 -15.82 -19.06
CA ASN A 115 0.94 -15.13 -19.89
C ASN A 115 -0.47 -15.64 -19.64
N THR A 116 -1.25 -14.88 -18.90
CA THR A 116 -2.71 -14.89 -19.03
C THR A 116 -3.15 -13.49 -18.70
N ILE A 117 -3.46 -12.67 -19.71
CA ILE A 117 -4.01 -11.33 -19.50
C ILE A 117 -5.50 -11.54 -19.19
N PRO A 118 -5.97 -11.38 -17.94
CA PRO A 118 -7.39 -11.37 -17.68
C PRO A 118 -7.85 -9.95 -18.03
N ILE A 119 -8.82 -9.84 -18.94
CA ILE A 119 -9.64 -8.63 -19.13
C ILE A 119 -10.07 -8.15 -17.73
N LYS A 120 -9.53 -7.04 -17.21
CA LYS A 120 -9.89 -6.44 -15.90
C LYS A 120 -9.12 -5.12 -15.65
N GLU A 121 -9.36 -4.15 -16.52
CA GLU A 121 -8.53 -2.95 -16.68
C GLU A 121 -8.50 -1.89 -15.56
N PRO A 122 -9.47 -1.72 -14.63
CA PRO A 122 -9.51 -0.45 -13.89
C PRO A 122 -8.85 -0.46 -12.50
N TYR A 123 -8.50 -1.62 -11.94
CA TYR A 123 -7.79 -1.71 -10.64
C TYR A 123 -6.28 -1.98 -10.80
N MET A 124 -5.85 -2.37 -11.99
CA MET A 124 -4.47 -2.76 -12.24
C MET A 124 -3.52 -1.57 -12.16
N ALA A 125 -2.32 -1.83 -11.65
CA ALA A 125 -1.24 -0.85 -11.59
C ALA A 125 -0.59 -0.64 -12.97
N PRO A 126 0.02 0.53 -13.24
CA PRO A 126 0.68 0.82 -14.51
C PRO A 126 1.71 -0.23 -14.92
N GLU A 127 2.58 -0.67 -14.00
CA GLU A 127 3.60 -1.67 -14.25
C GLU A 127 3.02 -3.05 -14.60
N ALA A 128 1.85 -3.38 -14.04
CA ALA A 128 1.14 -4.62 -14.34
C ALA A 128 0.43 -4.55 -15.70
N LEU A 129 -0.09 -3.37 -16.07
CA LEU A 129 -0.71 -3.13 -17.39
C LEU A 129 0.33 -3.11 -18.51
N LEU A 130 1.44 -2.39 -18.30
CA LEU A 130 2.47 -2.12 -19.31
C LEU A 130 3.44 -3.29 -19.50
N HIS A 131 3.79 -3.98 -18.41
CA HIS A 131 4.89 -4.95 -18.41
C HIS A 131 4.50 -6.32 -17.84
N ASN A 132 3.27 -6.49 -17.37
CA ASN A 132 2.83 -7.70 -16.64
C ASN A 132 3.71 -7.99 -15.40
N GLU A 133 4.29 -6.95 -14.80
CA GLU A 133 5.20 -7.02 -13.66
C GLU A 133 4.46 -6.74 -12.34
N ALA A 134 3.56 -7.63 -11.94
CA ALA A 134 2.82 -7.46 -10.70
C ALA A 134 3.69 -7.70 -9.46
N SER A 135 3.64 -6.76 -8.51
CA SER A 135 4.40 -6.77 -7.26
C SER A 135 3.51 -6.43 -6.06
N PRO A 136 4.01 -6.51 -4.80
CA PRO A 136 3.27 -5.99 -3.65
C PRO A 136 2.81 -4.53 -3.82
N ALA A 137 3.59 -3.69 -4.51
CA ALA A 137 3.23 -2.31 -4.81
C ALA A 137 2.07 -2.20 -5.82
N SER A 138 1.85 -3.22 -6.66
CA SER A 138 0.69 -3.30 -7.57
C SER A 138 -0.61 -3.59 -6.83
N ASP A 139 -0.56 -4.41 -5.77
CA ASP A 139 -1.71 -4.61 -4.88
C ASP A 139 -2.04 -3.31 -4.12
N VAL A 140 -1.02 -2.55 -3.71
CA VAL A 140 -1.19 -1.23 -3.07
C VAL A 140 -1.88 -0.24 -4.00
N TRP A 141 -1.52 -0.21 -5.28
CA TRP A 141 -2.24 0.60 -6.28
C TRP A 141 -3.72 0.20 -6.35
N SER A 142 -3.98 -1.10 -6.45
CA SER A 142 -5.35 -1.66 -6.51
C SER A 142 -6.16 -1.26 -5.26
N LEU A 143 -5.53 -1.29 -4.09
CA LEU A 143 -6.10 -0.81 -2.83
C LEU A 143 -6.42 0.70 -2.88
N GLY A 144 -5.55 1.51 -3.50
CA GLY A 144 -5.81 2.93 -3.75
C GLY A 144 -7.02 3.18 -4.65
N VAL A 145 -7.19 2.39 -5.71
CA VAL A 145 -8.38 2.47 -6.57
C VAL A 145 -9.66 2.15 -5.79
N ILE A 146 -9.63 1.16 -4.90
CA ILE A 146 -10.75 0.83 -4.01
C ILE A 146 -11.06 2.01 -3.06
N LEU A 147 -10.03 2.61 -2.45
CA LEU A 147 -10.21 3.78 -1.57
C LEU A 147 -10.85 4.95 -2.32
N TYR A 148 -10.37 5.26 -3.52
CA TYR A 148 -10.95 6.30 -4.37
C TYR A 148 -12.44 6.00 -4.65
N GLU A 149 -12.77 4.76 -5.04
CA GLU A 149 -14.13 4.38 -5.38
C GLU A 149 -15.07 4.41 -4.17
N MET A 150 -14.60 4.02 -2.99
CA MET A 150 -15.36 4.15 -1.75
C MET A 150 -15.62 5.62 -1.39
N ALA A 151 -14.62 6.49 -1.58
CA ALA A 151 -14.73 7.91 -1.24
C ALA A 151 -15.63 8.70 -2.20
N THR A 152 -15.72 8.29 -3.47
CA THR A 152 -16.42 9.05 -4.52
C THR A 152 -17.67 8.36 -5.07
N LEU A 153 -17.86 7.06 -4.77
CA LEU A 153 -18.82 6.15 -5.41
C LEU A 153 -18.63 6.05 -6.95
N ARG A 154 -17.45 6.43 -7.43
CA ARG A 154 -17.06 6.38 -8.84
C ARG A 154 -15.70 5.72 -8.93
N ARG A 155 -15.56 4.77 -9.85
CA ARG A 155 -14.24 4.23 -10.17
C ARG A 155 -13.42 5.31 -10.88
N PRO A 156 -12.13 5.47 -10.56
CA PRO A 156 -11.29 6.38 -11.33
C PRO A 156 -11.15 5.85 -12.76
N ASP A 157 -11.22 6.75 -13.73
CA ASP A 157 -10.93 6.46 -15.13
C ASP A 157 -9.59 7.10 -15.48
N PHE A 158 -8.50 6.45 -15.07
CA PHE A 158 -7.15 6.99 -15.31
C PHE A 158 -6.73 6.93 -16.77
N LEU A 159 -7.31 6.02 -17.56
CA LEU A 159 -6.93 5.81 -18.95
C LEU A 159 -7.71 6.72 -19.90
N GLU A 160 -8.93 7.13 -19.54
CA GLU A 160 -9.79 7.99 -20.37
C GLU A 160 -9.98 7.43 -21.79
N GLY A 161 -9.99 6.09 -21.92
CA GLY A 161 -10.08 5.39 -23.21
C GLY A 161 -8.82 5.40 -24.08
N LYS A 162 -7.66 5.84 -23.55
CA LYS A 162 -6.37 5.84 -24.25
C LYS A 162 -5.50 4.65 -23.84
N ASP A 163 -4.46 4.40 -24.64
CA ASP A 163 -3.47 3.37 -24.33
C ASP A 163 -2.69 3.72 -23.04
N PRO A 164 -2.48 2.78 -22.10
CA PRO A 164 -1.67 3.02 -20.91
C PRO A 164 -0.30 3.67 -21.17
N VAL A 165 0.36 3.36 -22.29
CA VAL A 165 1.65 3.95 -22.69
C VAL A 165 1.54 5.46 -22.93
N GLU A 166 0.40 5.94 -23.42
CA GLU A 166 0.18 7.36 -23.70
C GLU A 166 -0.13 8.17 -22.42
N ILE A 167 -0.69 7.50 -21.42
CA ILE A 167 -1.16 8.12 -20.18
C ILE A 167 -0.09 8.12 -19.10
N PHE A 168 0.54 6.98 -18.84
CA PHE A 168 1.44 6.78 -17.71
C PHE A 168 2.88 7.22 -18.05
N VAL A 169 3.03 8.51 -18.32
CA VAL A 169 4.32 9.20 -18.54
C VAL A 169 4.78 9.95 -17.27
N ASP A 170 6.03 10.41 -17.22
CA ASP A 170 6.63 11.03 -16.01
C ASP A 170 5.82 12.21 -15.43
N GLU A 171 5.14 12.96 -16.28
CA GLU A 171 4.27 14.09 -15.90
C GLU A 171 2.89 13.66 -15.41
N TRP A 172 2.51 12.38 -15.50
CA TRP A 172 1.19 11.89 -15.13
C TRP A 172 0.87 12.21 -13.66
N ARG A 173 -0.37 12.66 -13.42
CA ARG A 173 -0.90 12.90 -12.07
C ARG A 173 -2.32 12.36 -11.99
N PRO A 174 -2.70 11.75 -10.85
CA PRO A 174 -4.08 11.29 -10.66
C PRO A 174 -5.04 12.48 -10.53
N ASP A 175 -6.21 12.40 -11.17
CA ASP A 175 -7.31 13.30 -10.84
C ASP A 175 -7.96 12.90 -9.51
N LEU A 176 -7.66 13.66 -8.46
CA LEU A 176 -8.22 13.50 -7.12
C LEU A 176 -9.21 14.62 -6.76
N SER A 177 -9.75 15.34 -7.75
CA SER A 177 -10.69 16.45 -7.53
C SER A 177 -11.99 16.01 -6.84
N GLY A 178 -12.41 14.77 -7.03
CA GLY A 178 -13.58 14.16 -6.37
C GLY A 178 -13.38 13.81 -4.89
N ILE A 179 -12.15 13.86 -4.38
CA ILE A 179 -11.82 13.49 -2.99
C ILE A 179 -11.89 14.72 -2.10
N THR A 180 -12.87 14.75 -1.19
CA THR A 180 -13.12 15.88 -0.29
C THR A 180 -12.36 15.77 1.04
N ASP A 181 -12.09 14.56 1.51
CA ASP A 181 -11.36 14.32 2.76
C ASP A 181 -9.85 14.48 2.54
N GLY A 182 -9.23 15.39 3.30
CA GLY A 182 -7.80 15.72 3.14
C GLY A 182 -6.86 14.59 3.53
N PHE A 183 -7.26 13.72 4.48
CA PHE A 183 -6.45 12.57 4.87
C PHE A 183 -6.47 11.51 3.77
N ILE A 184 -7.65 11.12 3.28
CA ILE A 184 -7.79 10.20 2.14
C ILE A 184 -7.01 10.72 0.94
N LYS A 185 -7.15 12.01 0.62
CA LYS A 185 -6.42 12.62 -0.50
C LYS A 185 -4.91 12.46 -0.35
N SER A 186 -4.35 12.76 0.83
CA SER A 186 -2.92 12.63 1.09
C SER A 186 -2.41 11.18 0.98
N VAL A 187 -3.25 10.19 1.33
CA VAL A 187 -2.91 8.77 1.18
C VAL A 187 -2.92 8.37 -0.30
N LEU A 188 -3.95 8.78 -1.06
CA LEU A 188 -4.04 8.50 -2.50
C LEU A 188 -2.89 9.14 -3.29
N GLU A 189 -2.46 10.35 -2.93
CA GLU A 189 -1.29 11.02 -3.53
C GLU A 189 0.01 10.21 -3.34
N ARG A 190 0.14 9.46 -2.23
CA ARG A 190 1.29 8.57 -1.98
C ARG A 190 1.17 7.22 -2.68
N ILE A 191 -0.06 6.74 -2.91
CA ILE A 191 -0.31 5.45 -3.58
C ILE A 191 -0.19 5.58 -5.10
N PHE A 192 -0.78 6.62 -5.70
CA PHE A 192 -0.79 6.83 -7.14
C PHE A 192 0.50 7.51 -7.62
N VAL A 193 1.61 6.78 -7.45
CA VAL A 193 2.94 7.11 -7.94
C VAL A 193 3.32 6.05 -8.99
N LEU A 194 3.81 6.47 -10.16
CA LEU A 194 4.13 5.53 -11.24
C LEU A 194 5.23 4.54 -10.84
N ASP A 195 6.32 5.05 -10.25
CA ASP A 195 7.41 4.22 -9.69
C ASP A 195 6.90 3.37 -8.51
N PRO A 196 6.82 2.03 -8.65
CA PRO A 196 6.30 1.15 -7.62
C PRO A 196 7.11 1.17 -6.32
N GLU A 197 8.43 1.41 -6.39
CA GLU A 197 9.31 1.41 -5.22
C GLU A 197 9.14 2.66 -4.34
N ARG A 198 8.47 3.70 -4.87
CA ARG A 198 8.14 4.93 -4.14
C ARG A 198 6.78 4.88 -3.45
N ARG A 199 5.98 3.84 -3.70
CA ARG A 199 4.68 3.65 -3.04
C ARG A 199 4.87 3.15 -1.61
N PRO A 200 3.99 3.51 -0.67
CA PRO A 200 4.01 2.92 0.66
C PRO A 200 3.72 1.42 0.59
N THR A 201 4.30 0.67 1.53
CA THR A 201 3.96 -0.74 1.73
C THR A 201 2.57 -0.90 2.34
N ALA A 202 1.96 -2.07 2.19
CA ALA A 202 0.69 -2.39 2.87
C ALA A 202 0.79 -2.26 4.40
N ARG A 203 1.97 -2.54 4.99
CA ARG A 203 2.22 -2.37 6.42
C ARG A 203 2.18 -0.89 6.83
N GLU A 204 2.88 -0.02 6.11
CA GLU A 204 2.87 1.42 6.38
C GLU A 204 1.47 2.03 6.19
N LEU A 205 0.70 1.54 5.22
CA LEU A 205 -0.70 1.93 5.06
C LEU A 205 -1.57 1.48 6.23
N HIS A 206 -1.41 0.24 6.70
CA HIS A 206 -2.12 -0.25 7.88
C HIS A 206 -1.85 0.64 9.10
N GLU A 207 -0.58 0.97 9.36
CA GLU A 207 -0.19 1.88 10.45
C GLU A 207 -0.81 3.28 10.25
N THR A 208 -0.80 3.80 9.03
CA THR A 208 -1.40 5.09 8.68
C THR A 208 -2.90 5.10 9.01
N PHE A 209 -3.66 4.08 8.61
CA PHE A 209 -5.08 3.97 8.91
C PHE A 209 -5.38 3.69 10.38
N ALA A 210 -4.53 2.94 11.08
CA ALA A 210 -4.67 2.68 12.51
C ALA A 210 -4.52 3.96 13.36
N THR A 211 -3.65 4.89 12.95
CA THR A 211 -3.52 6.19 13.64
C THR A 211 -4.71 7.13 13.41
N ALA A 212 -5.47 6.94 12.33
CA ALA A 212 -6.66 7.73 12.02
C ALA A 212 -7.92 7.29 12.80
N ASP A 213 -7.95 6.05 13.29
CA ASP A 213 -9.01 5.50 14.15
C ASP A 213 -8.93 5.99 15.61
N ILE A 214 -7.88 6.72 15.98
CA ILE A 214 -7.72 7.28 17.32
C ILE A 214 -8.69 8.47 17.45
N PRO A 215 -9.59 8.52 18.46
CA PRO A 215 -10.44 9.67 18.69
C PRO A 215 -9.59 10.95 18.76
N VAL A 216 -10.05 12.03 18.13
CA VAL A 216 -9.34 13.33 18.02
C VAL A 216 -8.86 13.87 19.39
N GLY A 217 -9.49 13.44 20.50
CA GLY A 217 -9.06 13.73 21.87
C GLY A 217 -7.71 13.12 22.29
N GLU A 218 -7.32 11.96 21.75
CA GLU A 218 -6.03 11.30 22.05
C GLU A 218 -4.92 11.67 21.03
N LEU A 219 -5.31 12.03 19.80
CA LEU A 219 -4.41 12.60 18.78
C LEU A 219 -3.75 13.90 19.26
N GLY A 220 -4.41 14.69 20.11
CA GLY A 220 -3.81 15.85 20.75
C GLY A 220 -2.56 15.50 21.56
N GLY A 221 -2.60 14.42 22.33
CA GLY A 221 -1.47 13.94 23.12
C GLY A 221 -0.34 13.38 22.27
N GLN A 222 -0.66 12.58 21.25
CA GLN A 222 0.34 11.99 20.36
C GLN A 222 0.96 13.00 19.39
N CYS A 223 0.20 13.98 18.88
CA CYS A 223 0.74 15.08 18.07
C CYS A 223 1.70 15.97 18.86
N VAL A 224 1.46 16.17 20.15
CA VAL A 224 2.39 16.87 21.04
C VAL A 224 3.65 16.04 21.25
N MET A 225 3.51 14.73 21.48
CA MET A 225 4.63 13.79 21.63
C MET A 225 5.47 13.64 20.34
N LEU A 226 4.83 13.57 19.17
CA LEU A 226 5.50 13.49 17.87
C LEU A 226 6.19 14.81 17.52
N ARG A 227 5.56 15.97 17.79
CA ARG A 227 6.21 17.28 17.65
C ARG A 227 7.41 17.41 18.59
N TYR A 228 7.28 16.94 19.83
CA TYR A 228 8.38 16.90 20.79
C TYR A 228 9.53 16.03 20.29
N ARG A 229 9.27 14.78 19.86
CA ARG A 229 10.28 13.87 19.31
C ARG A 229 10.95 14.43 18.06
N CYS A 230 10.18 15.02 17.14
CA CYS A 230 10.74 15.69 15.96
C CYS A 230 11.61 16.89 16.34
N GLY A 231 11.21 17.68 17.33
CA GLY A 231 12.01 18.78 17.89
C GLY A 231 13.31 18.31 18.53
N SER A 232 13.27 17.23 19.32
CA SER A 232 14.45 16.61 19.92
C SER A 232 15.41 16.05 18.86
N LEU A 233 14.89 15.35 17.85
CA LEU A 233 15.68 14.84 16.74
C LEU A 233 16.31 15.96 15.92
N LYS A 234 15.56 17.04 15.63
CA LYS A 234 16.08 18.21 14.91
C LYS A 234 17.20 18.90 15.69
N THR A 235 17.05 19.04 17.00
CA THR A 235 18.09 19.59 17.88
C THR A 235 19.34 18.69 17.88
N ALA A 236 19.16 17.37 17.99
CA ALA A 236 20.26 16.41 17.94
C ALA A 236 21.00 16.44 16.59
N LEU A 237 20.25 16.53 15.48
CA LEU A 237 20.80 16.63 14.12
C LEU A 237 21.61 17.92 13.94
N ASN A 238 21.09 19.05 14.41
CA ASN A 238 21.80 20.33 14.38
C ASN A 238 23.09 20.27 15.21
N GLY A 239 23.04 19.67 16.41
CA GLY A 239 24.22 19.48 17.25
C GLY A 239 25.28 18.57 16.62
N ALA A 240 24.85 17.48 15.97
CA ALA A 240 25.75 16.60 15.22
C ALA A 240 26.39 17.34 14.04
N SER A 241 25.61 18.14 13.30
CA SER A 241 26.09 18.93 12.16
C SER A 241 27.13 19.97 12.59
N ALA A 242 26.90 20.66 13.72
CA ALA A 242 27.87 21.61 14.27
C ALA A 242 29.19 20.94 14.69
N ARG A 243 29.12 19.73 15.26
CA ARG A 243 30.32 18.95 15.62
C ARG A 243 31.10 18.49 14.39
N ILE A 244 30.41 18.10 13.32
CA ILE A 244 31.04 17.74 12.05
C ILE A 244 31.80 18.95 11.49
N ALA A 245 31.18 20.13 11.47
CA ALA A 245 31.83 21.35 10.98
C ALA A 245 33.11 21.71 11.75
N LEU A 246 33.10 21.59 13.09
CA LEU A 246 34.28 21.83 13.92
C LEU A 246 35.40 20.82 13.64
N LEU A 247 35.06 19.55 13.43
CA LEU A 247 36.04 18.51 13.09
C LEU A 247 36.64 18.74 11.70
N GLU A 248 35.85 19.18 10.72
CA GLU A 248 36.33 19.53 9.38
C GLU A 248 37.33 20.69 9.42
N GLU A 249 37.08 21.71 10.25
CA GLU A 249 38.00 22.84 10.45
C GLU A 249 39.31 22.42 11.14
N ASP A 250 39.23 21.58 12.18
CA ASP A 250 40.42 21.03 12.86
C ASP A 250 41.25 20.14 11.93
N VAL A 251 40.61 19.32 11.09
CA VAL A 251 41.30 18.53 10.05
C VAL A 251 41.98 19.44 9.04
N LYS A 252 41.32 20.52 8.60
CA LYS A 252 41.86 21.47 7.63
C LYS A 252 43.10 22.19 8.19
N THR A 253 43.03 22.67 9.44
CA THR A 253 44.16 23.34 10.11
C THR A 253 45.33 22.39 10.38
N LYS A 254 45.07 21.15 10.80
CA LYS A 254 46.10 20.11 10.94
C LYS A 254 46.76 19.76 9.60
N SER A 255 45.97 19.72 8.52
CA SER A 255 46.47 19.47 7.16
C SER A 255 47.41 20.58 6.68
N THR A 256 47.03 21.85 6.80
CA THR A 256 47.92 22.98 6.47
C THR A 256 49.19 23.00 7.32
N ARG A 257 49.08 22.71 8.61
CA ARG A 257 50.26 22.61 9.51
C ARG A 257 51.20 21.47 9.09
N SER A 258 50.66 20.32 8.71
CA SER A 258 51.43 19.18 8.19
C SER A 258 52.12 19.51 6.87
N MET A 259 51.44 20.19 5.94
CA MET A 259 52.04 20.66 4.68
C MET A 259 53.19 21.65 4.94
N HIS A 260 53.01 22.58 5.88
CA HIS A 260 54.04 23.54 6.26
C HIS A 260 55.26 22.89 6.93
N LEU A 261 55.06 21.86 7.78
CA LEU A 261 56.19 21.10 8.32
C LEU A 261 56.93 20.32 7.23
N LYS A 262 56.19 19.67 6.31
CA LYS A 262 56.78 18.90 5.20
C LYS A 262 57.60 19.77 4.25
N SER A 263 57.19 21.02 3.99
CA SER A 263 57.98 21.95 3.16
C SER A 263 59.26 22.38 3.85
N LYS A 264 59.22 22.62 5.17
CA LYS A 264 60.38 23.04 5.97
C LYS A 264 61.44 21.94 6.13
N VAL A 265 61.02 20.67 6.14
CA VAL A 265 61.93 19.52 6.15
C VAL A 265 62.58 19.28 4.78
N ARG A 266 61.92 19.63 3.66
CA ARG A 266 62.49 19.52 2.31
C ARG A 266 63.49 20.61 1.94
N SER A 267 63.57 21.68 2.74
CA SER A 267 64.48 22.82 2.53
C SER A 267 65.79 22.74 3.34
N ILE A 268 66.07 21.60 3.95
CA ILE A 268 67.33 21.24 4.64
C ILE A 268 67.98 20.12 3.83
#